data_AF-X1HBV2-F1
#
_entry.id   AF-X1HBV2-F1
#
_cell.length_a   1.000
_cell.length_b   1.000
_cell.length_c   1.000
_cell.angle_alpha   90.00
_cell.angle_beta   90.00
_cell.angle_gamma   90.00
#
_symmetry.space_group_name_H-M   'P 1'
#
loop_
_entity.id
_entity.type
_entity.pdbx_description
1 polymer ?
#
loop_
_entity_poly.entity_id
_entity_poly.type
_entity_poly.pdbx_seq_one_letter_code
_entity_poly.pdbx_strand_id
1 'polypeptide(L)'
;VRYDFDKLEMFAEAFSEKNCNNWMEAGFLSGFLLMIKKEVYRELGGFDEQFSPGGFEDNSYCLDARTKGWRAVIAGDTFVHHFGHKTFDLPEMRQFQRGISFENTQKYLDKYRGNGEKLIVIYRIKNCERWIEASLKSSTRFADQVLVLDDGSTDKTAEIVKHFAKVKLLTQHKPFNERRDREYVYNWAKKEGATWIVVCDGDEVFDDRMTKEYANWLMHPKNPTIKAYIFRVVTFWRGRRNIRVDSTFNNLAFNR
;
A
#
# COMPACT_ATOMS: atom_id res chain seq x y z
N VAL A 1 31.07 -6.17 -7.49
CA VAL A 1 32.36 -5.45 -7.43
C VAL A 1 33.22 -6.15 -6.39
N ARG A 2 34.42 -6.63 -6.73
CA ARG A 2 35.40 -7.07 -5.73
C ARG A 2 36.30 -5.87 -5.43
N TYR A 3 36.52 -5.61 -4.16
CA TYR A 3 37.24 -4.45 -3.68
C TYR A 3 38.54 -4.87 -2.97
N ASP A 4 39.60 -4.09 -3.18
CA ASP A 4 40.93 -4.32 -2.63
C ASP A 4 41.08 -3.51 -1.34
N PHE A 5 41.13 -4.19 -0.19
CA PHE A 5 41.11 -3.54 1.12
C PHE A 5 42.28 -2.55 1.31
N ASP A 6 43.44 -2.83 0.71
CA ASP A 6 44.64 -2.00 0.83
C ASP A 6 44.49 -0.61 0.17
N LYS A 7 43.41 -0.37 -0.57
CA LYS A 7 43.15 0.88 -1.28
C LYS A 7 42.03 1.73 -0.67
N LEU A 8 41.62 1.44 0.58
CA LEU A 8 40.35 1.92 1.19
C LEU A 8 40.15 3.42 1.06
N GLU A 9 41.21 4.19 1.24
CA GLU A 9 41.21 5.64 1.12
C GLU A 9 40.84 6.10 -0.30
N MET A 10 41.52 5.55 -1.32
CA MET A 10 41.22 5.87 -2.73
C MET A 10 39.77 5.50 -3.10
N PHE A 11 39.24 4.41 -2.56
CA PHE A 11 37.85 4.04 -2.78
C PHE A 11 36.88 5.00 -2.12
N ALA A 12 37.15 5.40 -0.87
CA ALA A 12 36.30 6.34 -0.14
C ALA A 12 36.23 7.69 -0.86
N GLU A 13 37.37 8.20 -1.35
CA GLU A 13 37.45 9.43 -2.15
C GLU A 13 36.62 9.31 -3.44
N ALA A 14 36.88 8.29 -4.25
CA ALA A 14 36.15 8.08 -5.50
C ALA A 14 34.64 7.84 -5.28
N PHE A 15 34.28 7.18 -4.17
CA PHE A 15 32.88 6.97 -3.79
C PHE A 15 32.20 8.30 -3.45
N SER A 16 32.85 9.12 -2.61
CA SER A 16 32.31 10.42 -2.19
C SER A 16 32.14 11.37 -3.37
N GLU A 17 33.11 11.44 -4.29
CA GLU A 17 33.02 12.27 -5.50
C GLU A 17 31.87 11.83 -6.39
N LYS A 18 31.77 10.52 -6.66
CA LYS A 18 30.74 9.96 -7.54
C LYS A 18 29.32 10.14 -6.98
N ASN A 19 29.16 10.11 -5.67
CA ASN A 19 27.86 10.13 -5.00
C ASN A 19 27.58 11.46 -4.28
N CYS A 20 28.34 12.52 -4.56
CA CYS A 20 28.17 13.82 -3.90
C CYS A 20 26.70 14.28 -3.90
N ASN A 21 26.18 14.64 -2.72
CA ASN A 21 24.78 15.05 -2.48
C ASN A 21 23.71 14.00 -2.86
N ASN A 22 24.08 12.72 -3.01
CA ASN A 22 23.14 11.66 -3.33
C ASN A 22 22.43 11.16 -2.06
N TRP A 23 21.42 11.90 -1.59
CA TRP A 23 20.63 11.51 -0.44
C TRP A 23 19.29 10.92 -0.86
N MET A 24 18.94 9.79 -0.25
CA MET A 24 17.73 9.04 -0.62
C MET A 24 16.84 8.85 0.60
N GLU A 25 15.58 9.24 0.48
CA GLU A 25 14.59 8.88 1.48
C GLU A 25 14.32 7.38 1.49
N ALA A 26 14.25 6.83 2.69
CA ALA A 26 14.01 5.40 2.89
C ALA A 26 12.76 5.17 3.74
N GLY A 27 12.05 4.07 3.43
CA GLY A 27 10.95 3.56 4.26
C GLY A 27 11.45 3.13 5.64
N PHE A 28 12.58 2.41 5.64
CA PHE A 28 13.20 1.79 6.80
C PHE A 28 14.71 1.98 6.74
N LEU A 29 15.34 2.13 7.89
CA LEU A 29 16.80 2.11 8.06
C LEU A 29 17.16 0.89 8.89
N SER A 30 18.36 0.33 8.67
CA SER A 30 18.81 -0.80 9.46
C SER A 30 19.56 -0.34 10.72
N GLY A 31 19.21 -0.93 11.87
CA GLY A 31 19.67 -0.55 13.20
C GLY A 31 21.17 -0.64 13.46
N PHE A 32 21.93 -1.37 12.62
CA PHE A 32 23.35 -1.64 12.87
C PHE A 32 24.27 -0.43 12.64
N LEU A 33 23.82 0.58 11.89
CA LEU A 33 24.59 1.80 11.61
C LEU A 33 23.62 2.97 11.41
N LEU A 34 23.40 3.75 12.47
CA LEU A 34 22.44 4.85 12.48
C LEU A 34 23.02 6.11 13.12
N MET A 35 22.66 7.26 12.56
CA MET A 35 22.73 8.56 13.22
C MET A 35 21.30 9.01 13.49
N ILE A 36 20.97 9.33 14.75
CA ILE A 36 19.61 9.67 15.17
C ILE A 36 19.54 11.06 15.81
N LYS A 37 18.52 11.82 15.46
CA LYS A 37 18.23 13.12 16.09
C LYS A 37 17.77 12.91 17.54
N LYS A 38 18.31 13.68 18.48
CA LYS A 38 17.97 13.57 19.91
C LYS A 38 16.47 13.71 20.17
N GLU A 39 15.78 14.56 19.42
CA GLU A 39 14.34 14.79 19.54
C GLU A 39 13.53 13.54 19.18
N VAL A 40 13.97 12.78 18.16
CA VAL A 40 13.32 11.51 17.78
C VAL A 40 13.41 10.51 18.93
N TYR A 41 14.60 10.36 19.53
CA TYR A 41 14.79 9.47 20.68
C TYR A 41 14.00 9.91 21.91
N ARG A 42 13.93 11.22 22.18
CA ARG A 42 13.10 11.76 23.27
C ARG A 42 11.62 11.51 23.08
N GLU A 43 11.15 11.52 21.84
CA GLU A 43 9.74 11.38 21.50
C GLU A 43 9.26 9.93 21.36
N LEU A 44 10.14 9.01 20.94
CA LEU A 44 9.82 7.60 20.73
C LEU A 44 10.30 6.70 21.87
N GLY A 45 11.34 7.11 22.59
CA GLY A 45 12.05 6.25 23.53
C GLY A 45 13.06 5.35 22.82
N GLY A 46 13.26 4.14 23.37
CA GLY A 46 14.13 3.13 22.79
C GLY A 46 13.46 2.27 21.73
N PHE A 47 14.17 1.23 21.30
CA PHE A 47 13.60 0.16 20.49
C PHE A 47 12.58 -0.64 21.29
N ASP A 48 11.58 -1.17 20.60
CA ASP A 48 10.52 -1.95 21.21
C ASP A 48 11.03 -3.35 21.60
N GLU A 49 11.10 -3.62 22.90
CA GLU A 49 11.70 -4.81 23.50
C GLU A 49 10.99 -6.12 23.11
N GLN A 50 9.76 -6.05 22.60
CA GLN A 50 9.04 -7.25 22.13
C GLN A 50 9.75 -7.94 20.95
N PHE A 51 10.59 -7.20 20.22
CA PHE A 51 11.40 -7.66 19.11
C PHE A 51 12.75 -8.22 19.55
N SER A 52 12.78 -8.92 20.68
CA SER A 52 13.97 -9.63 21.17
C SER A 52 14.07 -11.04 20.57
N PRO A 53 15.28 -11.56 20.29
CA PRO A 53 16.60 -10.95 20.49
C PRO A 53 17.07 -10.00 19.36
N GLY A 54 16.19 -9.65 18.42
CA GLY A 54 16.43 -8.69 17.33
C GLY A 54 15.40 -8.86 16.21
N GLY A 55 15.58 -8.19 15.07
CA GLY A 55 14.68 -8.25 13.93
C GLY A 55 13.36 -7.47 14.14
N PHE A 56 13.08 -6.53 13.23
CA PHE A 56 11.92 -5.62 13.20
C PHE A 56 11.90 -4.50 14.24
N GLU A 57 12.83 -4.45 15.18
CA GLU A 57 12.97 -3.37 16.16
C GLU A 57 13.24 -2.02 15.48
N ASP A 58 14.11 -2.02 14.46
CA ASP A 58 14.48 -0.86 13.65
C ASP A 58 13.38 -0.49 12.64
N ASN A 59 12.73 -1.49 12.03
CA ASN A 59 11.56 -1.31 11.17
C ASN A 59 10.42 -0.63 11.94
N SER A 60 10.10 -1.15 13.12
CA SER A 60 9.06 -0.62 14.00
C SER A 60 9.39 0.81 14.43
N TYR A 61 10.65 1.07 14.80
CA TYR A 61 11.09 2.41 15.20
C TYR A 61 10.98 3.43 14.05
N CYS A 62 11.41 3.08 12.83
CA CYS A 62 11.27 3.94 11.66
C CYS A 62 9.80 4.23 11.33
N LEU A 63 8.95 3.23 11.50
CA LEU A 63 7.53 3.35 11.24
C LEU A 63 6.84 4.26 12.26
N ASP A 64 7.09 4.05 13.55
CA ASP A 64 6.58 4.88 14.63
C ASP A 64 7.06 6.34 14.44
N ALA A 65 8.33 6.55 14.11
CA ALA A 65 8.86 7.87 13.75
C ALA A 65 8.10 8.51 12.58
N ARG A 66 7.86 7.75 11.51
CA ARG A 66 7.14 8.21 10.32
C ARG A 66 5.69 8.62 10.62
N THR A 67 5.00 7.89 11.51
CA THR A 67 3.64 8.29 11.94
C THR A 67 3.60 9.63 12.66
N LYS A 68 4.71 10.05 13.26
CA LYS A 68 4.89 11.36 13.90
C LYS A 68 5.49 12.43 12.99
N GLY A 69 5.63 12.15 11.69
CA GLY A 69 6.13 13.10 10.69
C GLY A 69 7.64 13.13 10.50
N TRP A 70 8.39 12.26 11.17
CA TRP A 70 9.83 12.12 10.93
C TRP A 70 10.13 11.37 9.64
N ARG A 71 11.30 11.63 9.04
CA ARG A 71 11.74 11.02 7.78
C ARG A 71 13.07 10.32 7.98
N ALA A 72 13.18 9.12 7.40
CA ALA A 72 14.42 8.37 7.29
C ALA A 72 15.12 8.71 5.98
N VAL A 73 16.43 8.96 6.05
CA VAL A 73 17.27 9.33 4.91
C VAL A 73 18.55 8.52 4.95
N ILE A 74 18.96 8.01 3.79
CA ILE A 74 20.26 7.39 3.56
C ILE A 74 21.19 8.48 3.05
N ALA A 75 22.28 8.72 3.77
CA ALA A 75 23.40 9.55 3.33
C ALA A 75 24.22 8.77 2.28
N GLY A 76 23.76 8.79 1.03
CA GLY A 76 24.34 7.98 -0.05
C GLY A 76 25.69 8.50 -0.57
N ASP A 77 26.14 9.66 -0.12
CA ASP A 77 27.48 10.22 -0.33
C ASP A 77 28.51 9.73 0.70
N THR A 78 28.06 9.05 1.77
CA THR A 78 28.92 8.59 2.85
C THR A 78 29.18 7.09 2.74
N PHE A 79 30.42 6.68 3.03
CA PHE A 79 30.83 5.28 3.02
C PHE A 79 31.34 4.85 4.40
N VAL A 80 30.90 3.67 4.86
CA VAL A 80 31.41 3.00 6.07
C VAL A 80 31.80 1.58 5.70
N HIS A 81 33.04 1.20 6.00
CA HIS A 81 33.50 -0.17 5.81
C HIS A 81 32.99 -1.08 6.95
N HIS A 82 32.31 -2.17 6.60
CA HIS A 82 31.83 -3.17 7.55
C HIS A 82 32.58 -4.50 7.37
N PHE A 83 33.32 -4.93 8.38
CA PHE A 83 34.19 -6.13 8.34
C PHE A 83 33.43 -7.48 8.30
N GLY A 84 32.10 -7.45 8.31
CA GLY A 84 31.21 -8.59 8.05
C GLY A 84 31.16 -9.66 9.15
N HIS A 85 29.94 -10.12 9.47
CA HIS A 85 29.60 -11.36 10.20
C HIS A 85 30.32 -11.70 11.52
N LYS A 86 31.18 -10.83 12.08
CA LYS A 86 31.95 -11.09 13.30
C LYS A 86 31.12 -11.59 14.47
N THR A 87 29.91 -11.04 14.65
CA THR A 87 28.98 -11.46 15.70
C THR A 87 28.25 -12.76 15.35
N PHE A 88 27.83 -12.96 14.10
CA PHE A 88 27.03 -14.12 13.69
C PHE A 88 27.87 -15.38 13.40
N ASP A 89 29.19 -15.24 13.30
CA ASP A 89 30.14 -16.35 13.22
C ASP A 89 30.38 -17.01 14.60
N LEU A 90 29.96 -16.35 15.69
CA LEU A 90 30.08 -16.87 17.05
C LEU A 90 29.19 -18.13 17.24
N PRO A 91 29.67 -19.17 17.96
CA PRO A 91 28.92 -20.39 18.19
C PRO A 91 27.53 -20.16 18.81
N GLU A 92 27.41 -19.22 19.74
CA GLU A 92 26.18 -18.89 20.45
C GLU A 92 25.12 -18.25 19.54
N MET A 93 25.58 -17.63 18.44
CA MET A 93 24.71 -16.95 17.46
C MET A 93 24.27 -17.88 16.32
N ARG A 94 24.80 -19.11 16.24
CA ARG A 94 24.42 -20.09 15.20
C ARG A 94 22.94 -20.47 15.25
N GLN A 95 22.34 -20.50 16.43
CA GLN A 95 20.90 -20.75 16.60
C GLN A 95 20.02 -19.71 15.89
N PHE A 96 20.55 -18.51 15.68
CA PHE A 96 19.86 -17.37 15.06
C PHE A 96 20.07 -17.27 13.55
N GLN A 97 20.94 -18.10 12.96
CA GLN A 97 21.22 -18.11 11.52
C GLN A 97 20.00 -18.47 10.66
N ARG A 98 18.97 -19.10 11.25
CA ARG A 98 17.73 -19.50 10.57
C ARG A 98 16.62 -18.45 10.62
N GLY A 99 16.86 -17.28 11.22
CA GLY A 99 15.98 -16.11 11.12
C GLY A 99 15.37 -15.68 12.44
N ILE A 100 16.07 -14.81 13.17
CA ILE A 100 15.52 -14.02 14.29
C ILE A 100 14.23 -13.28 13.85
N SER A 101 14.21 -12.79 12.62
CA SER A 101 13.10 -12.04 12.05
C SER A 101 11.86 -12.88 11.78
N PHE A 102 11.95 -14.21 11.64
CA PHE A 102 10.78 -15.02 11.29
C PHE A 102 9.73 -15.02 12.42
N GLU A 103 10.17 -15.22 13.66
CA GLU A 103 9.29 -15.18 14.84
C GLU A 103 8.73 -13.77 15.08
N ASN A 104 9.56 -12.75 14.86
CA ASN A 104 9.18 -11.36 15.06
C ASN A 104 8.33 -10.76 13.91
N THR A 105 8.23 -11.46 12.77
CA THR A 105 7.36 -11.05 11.67
C THR A 105 5.91 -10.98 12.13
N GLN A 106 5.43 -12.00 12.86
CA GLN A 106 4.04 -12.02 13.32
C GLN A 106 3.77 -10.92 14.34
N LYS A 107 4.68 -10.71 15.30
CA LYS A 107 4.60 -9.59 16.27
C LYS A 107 4.53 -8.23 15.57
N TYR A 108 5.37 -8.02 14.56
CA TYR A 108 5.39 -6.79 13.79
C TYR A 108 4.07 -6.60 13.04
N LEU A 109 3.58 -7.64 12.38
CA LEU A 109 2.29 -7.58 11.70
C LEU A 109 1.16 -7.28 12.69
N ASP A 110 1.12 -7.94 13.84
CA ASP A 110 0.07 -7.76 14.85
C ASP A 110 0.11 -6.39 15.52
N LYS A 111 1.31 -5.83 15.78
CA LYS A 111 1.48 -4.45 16.30
C LYS A 111 0.79 -3.43 15.39
N TYR A 112 0.82 -3.66 14.08
CA TYR A 112 0.37 -2.70 13.06
C TYR A 112 -0.89 -3.13 12.31
N ARG A 113 -1.50 -4.24 12.70
CA ARG A 113 -2.71 -4.77 12.06
C ARG A 113 -3.91 -3.93 12.44
N GLY A 114 -4.66 -3.48 11.44
CA GLY A 114 -6.01 -2.97 11.67
C GLY A 114 -6.93 -4.11 12.09
N ASN A 115 -7.72 -3.91 13.15
CA ASN A 115 -8.74 -4.88 13.58
C ASN A 115 -10.09 -4.49 13.00
N GLY A 116 -10.79 -5.44 12.39
CA GLY A 116 -12.18 -5.24 11.94
C GLY A 116 -12.32 -4.36 10.71
N GLU A 117 -11.35 -4.43 9.78
CA GLU A 117 -11.42 -3.71 8.51
C GLU A 117 -12.68 -4.09 7.72
N LYS A 118 -13.38 -3.06 7.20
CA LYS A 118 -14.58 -3.19 6.36
C LYS A 118 -14.35 -2.48 5.03
N LEU A 119 -14.38 -3.25 3.95
CA LEU A 119 -14.21 -2.77 2.59
C LEU A 119 -15.55 -2.48 1.94
N ILE A 120 -15.79 -1.21 1.62
CA ILE A 120 -16.97 -0.79 0.86
C ILE A 120 -16.57 -0.35 -0.54
N VAL A 121 -17.20 -0.94 -1.56
CA VAL A 121 -17.08 -0.44 -2.94
C VAL A 121 -18.20 0.56 -3.18
N ILE A 122 -17.87 1.73 -3.70
CA ILE A 122 -18.82 2.79 -3.99
C ILE A 122 -18.93 3.06 -5.48
N TYR A 123 -20.16 3.30 -5.91
CA TYR A 123 -20.55 3.54 -7.29
C TYR A 123 -21.35 4.84 -7.38
N ARG A 124 -21.07 5.63 -8.42
CA ARG A 124 -22.00 6.64 -8.94
C ARG A 124 -22.30 6.28 -10.39
N ILE A 125 -23.56 6.02 -10.71
CA ILE A 125 -23.94 5.49 -12.01
C ILE A 125 -25.12 6.25 -12.60
N LYS A 126 -25.21 6.21 -13.94
CA LYS A 126 -26.39 6.64 -14.69
C LYS A 126 -26.40 5.94 -16.04
N ASN A 127 -27.49 5.24 -16.35
CA ASN A 127 -27.70 4.57 -17.63
C ASN A 127 -26.55 3.61 -18.03
N CYS A 128 -26.20 2.70 -17.12
CA CYS A 128 -25.11 1.74 -17.28
C CYS A 128 -25.63 0.31 -17.55
N GLU A 129 -26.85 0.12 -18.06
CA GLU A 129 -27.52 -1.20 -18.21
C GLU A 129 -26.61 -2.24 -18.87
N ARG A 130 -25.84 -1.81 -19.87
CA ARG A 130 -24.94 -2.68 -20.65
C ARG A 130 -23.80 -3.30 -19.82
N TRP A 131 -23.32 -2.63 -18.79
CA TRP A 131 -22.06 -2.98 -18.11
C TRP A 131 -22.21 -3.26 -16.62
N ILE A 132 -23.23 -2.69 -15.99
CA ILE A 132 -23.37 -2.65 -14.53
C ILE A 132 -23.43 -4.06 -13.92
N GLU A 133 -24.03 -5.04 -14.61
CA GLU A 133 -24.07 -6.40 -14.11
C GLU A 133 -22.67 -7.02 -13.97
N ALA A 134 -21.81 -6.85 -14.99
CA ALA A 134 -20.45 -7.37 -14.96
C ALA A 134 -19.59 -6.63 -13.92
N SER A 135 -19.75 -5.31 -13.81
CA SER A 135 -19.06 -4.50 -12.82
C SER A 135 -19.40 -4.94 -11.39
N LEU A 136 -20.70 -5.02 -11.05
CA LEU A 136 -21.15 -5.44 -9.72
C LEU A 136 -20.78 -6.90 -9.41
N LYS A 137 -20.88 -7.81 -10.39
CA LYS A 137 -20.38 -9.18 -10.22
C LYS A 137 -18.90 -9.18 -9.79
N SER A 138 -18.06 -8.36 -10.43
CA SER A 138 -16.64 -8.30 -10.07
C SER A 138 -16.38 -7.71 -8.68
N SER A 139 -17.07 -6.62 -8.32
CA SER A 139 -16.87 -5.92 -7.05
C SER A 139 -17.41 -6.67 -5.85
N THR A 140 -18.56 -7.33 -5.99
CA THR A 140 -19.19 -8.07 -4.89
C THR A 140 -18.41 -9.32 -4.45
N ARG A 141 -17.45 -9.81 -5.26
CA ARG A 141 -16.56 -10.91 -4.89
C ARG A 141 -15.69 -10.58 -3.68
N PHE A 142 -15.23 -9.33 -3.57
CA PHE A 142 -14.27 -8.93 -2.55
C PHE A 142 -14.80 -7.87 -1.57
N ALA A 143 -15.84 -7.13 -1.96
CA ALA A 143 -16.49 -6.16 -1.08
C ALA A 143 -17.23 -6.83 0.08
N ASP A 144 -17.18 -6.20 1.26
CA ASP A 144 -18.11 -6.51 2.36
C ASP A 144 -19.50 -5.95 2.06
N GLN A 145 -19.54 -4.78 1.42
CA GLN A 145 -20.76 -4.09 1.04
C GLN A 145 -20.50 -3.23 -0.20
N VAL A 146 -21.53 -3.01 -1.00
CA VAL A 146 -21.47 -2.12 -2.16
C VAL A 146 -22.54 -1.03 -2.00
N LEU A 147 -22.18 0.23 -2.23
CA LEU A 147 -23.11 1.35 -2.18
C LEU A 147 -23.20 1.97 -3.58
N VAL A 148 -24.43 2.11 -4.08
CA VAL A 148 -24.70 2.63 -5.42
C VAL A 148 -25.55 3.88 -5.30
N LEU A 149 -25.01 5.00 -5.77
CA LEU A 149 -25.76 6.22 -6.04
C LEU A 149 -26.14 6.25 -7.52
N ASP A 150 -27.42 6.12 -7.82
CA ASP A 150 -27.97 6.20 -9.17
C ASP A 150 -28.52 7.61 -9.44
N ASP A 151 -27.97 8.32 -10.41
CA ASP A 151 -28.37 9.69 -10.79
C ASP A 151 -29.60 9.72 -11.73
N GLY A 152 -30.58 8.88 -11.40
CA GLY A 152 -31.87 8.77 -12.05
C GLY A 152 -31.76 8.11 -13.41
N SER A 153 -31.25 6.87 -13.44
CA SER A 153 -31.25 6.05 -14.64
C SER A 153 -32.65 5.85 -15.20
N THR A 154 -32.76 5.89 -16.52
CA THR A 154 -34.01 5.71 -17.28
C THR A 154 -34.08 4.37 -18.00
N ASP A 155 -32.98 3.62 -17.96
CA ASP A 155 -32.85 2.27 -18.50
C ASP A 155 -32.99 1.22 -17.37
N LYS A 156 -32.67 -0.05 -17.62
CA LYS A 156 -32.79 -1.12 -16.60
C LYS A 156 -31.68 -1.12 -15.55
N THR A 157 -30.81 -0.11 -15.50
CA THR A 157 -29.69 -0.06 -14.55
C THR A 157 -30.14 -0.28 -13.10
N ALA A 158 -31.13 0.48 -12.64
CA ALA A 158 -31.61 0.38 -11.26
C ALA A 158 -32.26 -0.97 -10.95
N GLU A 159 -32.90 -1.61 -11.93
CA GLU A 159 -33.45 -2.96 -11.81
C GLU A 159 -32.34 -4.00 -11.64
N ILE A 160 -31.31 -3.96 -12.48
CA ILE A 160 -30.16 -4.87 -12.40
C ILE A 160 -29.47 -4.77 -11.05
N VAL A 161 -29.23 -3.54 -10.58
CA VAL A 161 -28.51 -3.28 -9.32
C VAL A 161 -29.22 -3.91 -8.11
N LYS A 162 -30.56 -3.86 -8.06
CA LYS A 162 -31.36 -4.37 -6.94
C LYS A 162 -31.22 -5.88 -6.70
N HIS A 163 -30.78 -6.64 -7.69
CA HIS A 163 -30.65 -8.11 -7.59
C HIS A 163 -29.41 -8.56 -6.80
N PHE A 164 -28.49 -7.64 -6.46
CA PHE A 164 -27.25 -7.98 -5.75
C PHE A 164 -27.42 -7.83 -4.23
N ALA A 165 -27.34 -8.95 -3.51
CA ALA A 165 -27.58 -8.99 -2.06
C ALA A 165 -26.66 -8.08 -1.22
N LYS A 166 -25.43 -7.83 -1.67
CA LYS A 166 -24.46 -6.95 -0.98
C LYS A 166 -24.63 -5.46 -1.30
N VAL A 167 -25.55 -5.10 -2.20
CA VAL A 167 -25.71 -3.73 -2.69
C VAL A 167 -26.79 -2.98 -1.91
N LYS A 168 -26.48 -1.77 -1.46
CA LYS A 168 -27.49 -0.75 -1.11
C LYS A 168 -27.57 0.26 -2.26
N LEU A 169 -28.76 0.44 -2.81
CA LEU A 169 -29.04 1.39 -3.88
C LEU A 169 -29.76 2.63 -3.33
N LEU A 170 -29.31 3.81 -3.72
CA LEU A 170 -30.00 5.07 -3.54
C LEU A 170 -30.11 5.79 -4.89
N THR A 171 -31.33 6.12 -5.30
CA THR A 171 -31.58 6.88 -6.53
C THR A 171 -31.86 8.34 -6.21
N GLN A 172 -31.31 9.27 -7.02
CA GLN A 172 -31.57 10.69 -6.93
C GLN A 172 -31.88 11.31 -8.30
N HIS A 173 -32.62 12.42 -8.29
CA HIS A 173 -32.95 13.20 -9.49
C HIS A 173 -32.45 14.64 -9.36
N LYS A 174 -31.16 14.80 -9.04
CA LYS A 174 -30.53 16.11 -8.87
C LYS A 174 -29.78 16.51 -10.14
N PRO A 175 -29.57 17.82 -10.39
CA PRO A 175 -28.64 18.28 -11.42
C PRO A 175 -27.23 17.74 -11.16
N PHE A 176 -26.49 17.41 -12.22
CA PHE A 176 -25.14 16.87 -12.15
C PHE A 176 -24.22 17.77 -11.30
N ASN A 177 -23.56 17.16 -10.30
CA ASN A 177 -22.55 17.85 -9.51
C ASN A 177 -21.52 16.84 -8.98
N GLU A 178 -20.42 16.72 -9.72
CA GLU A 178 -19.32 15.80 -9.44
C GLU A 178 -18.87 15.84 -7.96
N ARG A 179 -18.59 17.04 -7.45
CA ARG A 179 -18.06 17.23 -6.08
C ARG A 179 -19.08 16.80 -5.02
N ARG A 180 -20.33 17.27 -5.13
CA ARG A 180 -21.42 16.95 -4.19
C ARG A 180 -21.71 15.46 -4.18
N ASP A 181 -21.87 14.86 -5.35
CA ASP A 181 -22.32 13.48 -5.46
C ASP A 181 -21.21 12.52 -5.03
N ARG A 182 -19.95 12.80 -5.39
CA ARG A 182 -18.80 12.05 -4.87
C ARG A 182 -18.70 12.15 -3.35
N GLU A 183 -18.73 13.37 -2.80
CA GLU A 183 -18.66 13.59 -1.35
C GLU A 183 -19.80 12.88 -0.60
N TYR A 184 -21.01 12.85 -1.18
CA TYR A 184 -22.15 12.14 -0.61
C TYR A 184 -21.88 10.64 -0.46
N VAL A 185 -21.43 9.95 -1.51
CA VAL A 185 -21.22 8.49 -1.45
C VAL A 185 -20.05 8.12 -0.53
N TYR A 186 -18.99 8.94 -0.49
CA TYR A 186 -17.90 8.76 0.50
C TYR A 186 -18.41 8.89 1.93
N ASN A 187 -19.22 9.92 2.22
CA ASN A 187 -19.82 10.10 3.54
C ASN A 187 -20.81 8.97 3.89
N TRP A 188 -21.51 8.43 2.89
CA TRP A 188 -22.36 7.26 3.08
C TRP A 188 -21.55 6.02 3.44
N ALA A 189 -20.45 5.74 2.73
CA ALA A 189 -19.54 4.65 3.07
C ALA A 189 -18.96 4.80 4.49
N LYS A 190 -18.55 6.01 4.87
CA LYS A 190 -18.10 6.32 6.23
C LYS A 190 -19.18 6.03 7.27
N LYS A 191 -20.43 6.45 7.03
CA LYS A 191 -21.57 6.18 7.92
C LYS A 191 -21.87 4.67 8.04
N GLU A 192 -21.63 3.91 6.99
CA GLU A 192 -21.75 2.45 6.96
C GLU A 192 -20.54 1.74 7.61
N GLY A 193 -19.57 2.48 8.15
CA GLY A 193 -18.42 1.93 8.85
C GLY A 193 -17.30 1.45 7.94
N ALA A 194 -17.19 1.98 6.72
CA ALA A 194 -16.05 1.69 5.85
C ALA A 194 -14.74 2.13 6.52
N THR A 195 -13.77 1.23 6.54
CA THR A 195 -12.37 1.55 6.86
C THR A 195 -11.53 1.65 5.59
N TRP A 196 -11.91 0.91 4.55
CA TRP A 196 -11.39 1.05 3.18
C TRP A 196 -12.52 1.29 2.19
N ILE A 197 -12.26 2.17 1.23
CA ILE A 197 -13.21 2.52 0.16
C ILE A 197 -12.53 2.27 -1.18
N VAL A 198 -13.23 1.54 -2.05
CA VAL A 198 -12.87 1.41 -3.47
C VAL A 198 -13.92 2.17 -4.28
N VAL A 199 -13.46 3.06 -5.15
CA VAL A 199 -14.33 3.73 -6.12
C VAL A 199 -14.34 2.88 -7.39
N CYS A 200 -15.53 2.67 -7.95
CA CYS A 200 -15.69 1.96 -9.20
C CYS A 200 -16.80 2.61 -10.03
N ASP A 201 -16.54 2.78 -11.32
CA ASP A 201 -17.54 3.24 -12.28
C ASP A 201 -18.37 2.05 -12.81
N GLY A 202 -19.57 2.35 -13.32
CA GLY A 202 -20.53 1.32 -13.75
C GLY A 202 -20.06 0.46 -14.94
N ASP A 203 -19.01 0.89 -15.64
CA ASP A 203 -18.39 0.22 -16.79
C ASP A 203 -16.98 -0.34 -16.52
N GLU A 204 -16.52 -0.29 -15.27
CA GLU A 204 -15.26 -0.89 -14.83
C GLU A 204 -15.47 -2.30 -14.26
N VAL A 205 -14.57 -3.23 -14.59
CA VAL A 205 -14.64 -4.63 -14.14
C VAL A 205 -13.27 -5.06 -13.60
N PHE A 206 -13.25 -5.53 -12.35
CA PHE A 206 -12.03 -6.07 -11.74
C PHE A 206 -11.68 -7.46 -12.29
N ASP A 207 -10.38 -7.71 -12.49
CA ASP A 207 -9.89 -9.04 -12.89
C ASP A 207 -10.11 -10.08 -11.78
N ASP A 208 -10.12 -11.36 -12.15
CA ASP A 208 -10.48 -12.45 -11.24
C ASP A 208 -9.48 -12.67 -10.09
N ARG A 209 -8.27 -12.10 -10.15
CA ARG A 209 -7.33 -12.09 -9.01
C ARG A 209 -7.78 -11.16 -7.89
N MET A 210 -8.71 -10.25 -8.15
CA MET A 210 -9.31 -9.40 -7.13
C MET A 210 -10.33 -10.19 -6.31
N THR A 211 -9.83 -11.10 -5.48
CA THR A 211 -10.62 -11.91 -4.55
C THR A 211 -10.77 -11.23 -3.18
N LYS A 212 -11.60 -11.80 -2.30
CA LYS A 212 -11.73 -11.33 -0.92
C LYS A 212 -10.41 -11.42 -0.17
N GLU A 213 -9.65 -12.50 -0.37
CA GLU A 213 -8.35 -12.75 0.25
C GLU A 213 -7.32 -11.73 -0.21
N TYR A 214 -7.27 -11.43 -1.52
CA TYR A 214 -6.36 -10.44 -2.05
C TYR A 214 -6.71 -9.01 -1.59
N ALA A 215 -8.00 -8.66 -1.55
CA ALA A 215 -8.45 -7.40 -0.97
C ALA A 215 -8.05 -7.29 0.51
N ASN A 216 -8.24 -8.36 1.28
CA ASN A 216 -7.84 -8.40 2.67
C ASN A 216 -6.33 -8.24 2.83
N TRP A 217 -5.52 -8.85 1.96
CA TRP A 217 -4.07 -8.66 1.96
C TRP A 217 -3.68 -7.20 1.69
N LEU A 218 -4.32 -6.51 0.74
CA LEU A 218 -4.08 -5.09 0.48
C LEU A 218 -4.45 -4.20 1.67
N MET A 219 -5.51 -4.52 2.41
CA MET A 219 -5.93 -3.75 3.59
C MET A 219 -4.99 -3.94 4.80
N HIS A 220 -4.08 -4.92 4.75
CA HIS A 220 -3.11 -5.21 5.81
C HIS A 220 -1.66 -5.12 5.28
N PRO A 221 -1.23 -3.95 4.80
CA PRO A 221 0.10 -3.79 4.25
C PRO A 221 1.17 -3.95 5.34
N LYS A 222 2.31 -4.56 4.98
CA LYS A 222 3.50 -4.60 5.86
C LYS A 222 3.97 -3.19 6.28
N ASN A 223 3.71 -2.19 5.45
CA ASN A 223 3.90 -0.79 5.82
C ASN A 223 2.52 -0.16 6.08
N PRO A 224 2.08 0.02 7.35
CA PRO A 224 0.78 0.60 7.68
C PRO A 224 0.69 2.11 7.38
N THR A 225 1.78 2.75 6.92
CA THR A 225 1.68 4.11 6.35
C THR A 225 1.09 4.11 4.95
N ILE A 226 0.93 2.96 4.29
CA ILE A 226 0.20 2.89 3.02
C ILE A 226 -1.28 3.18 3.31
N LYS A 227 -1.79 4.28 2.74
CA LYS A 227 -3.17 4.77 2.97
C LYS A 227 -4.10 4.60 1.76
N ALA A 228 -3.55 4.32 0.59
CA ALA A 228 -4.32 4.21 -0.64
C ALA A 228 -3.58 3.38 -1.68
N TYR A 229 -4.35 2.78 -2.57
CA TYR A 229 -3.88 2.14 -3.80
C TYR A 229 -4.62 2.73 -4.98
N ILE A 230 -3.96 2.81 -6.13
CA ILE A 230 -4.63 3.00 -7.40
C ILE A 230 -4.54 1.69 -8.18
N PHE A 231 -5.68 1.22 -8.68
CA PHE A 231 -5.74 0.02 -9.51
C PHE A 231 -5.42 0.40 -10.95
N ARG A 232 -4.74 -0.50 -11.66
CA ARG A 232 -4.43 -0.29 -13.07
C ARG A 232 -5.70 -0.51 -13.90
N VAL A 233 -6.08 0.50 -14.67
CA VAL A 233 -7.18 0.43 -15.63
C VAL A 233 -6.62 0.13 -17.02
N VAL A 234 -7.27 -0.78 -17.75
CA VAL A 234 -6.91 -1.17 -19.12
C VAL A 234 -8.14 -1.01 -19.99
N THR A 235 -8.06 -0.16 -21.02
CA THR A 235 -9.19 0.14 -21.90
C THR A 235 -9.02 -0.56 -23.24
N PHE A 236 -10.01 -1.36 -23.63
CA PHE A 236 -10.02 -2.01 -24.94
C PHE A 236 -10.57 -1.06 -26.01
N TRP A 237 -9.76 -0.75 -27.03
CA TRP A 237 -10.13 0.22 -28.06
C TRP A 237 -10.54 -0.45 -29.38
N ARG A 238 -11.73 -0.08 -29.91
CA ARG A 238 -12.31 -0.64 -31.16
C ARG A 238 -12.37 -2.17 -31.19
N GLY A 239 -12.72 -2.78 -30.05
CA GLY A 239 -12.87 -4.22 -29.89
C GLY A 239 -11.86 -4.83 -28.91
N ARG A 240 -11.96 -6.14 -28.68
CA ARG A 240 -11.20 -6.87 -27.64
C ARG A 240 -9.72 -7.11 -27.97
N ARG A 241 -9.24 -6.63 -29.12
CA ARG A 241 -7.90 -6.95 -29.63
C ARG A 241 -6.86 -5.84 -29.45
N ASN A 242 -7.29 -4.60 -29.21
CA ASN A 242 -6.38 -3.48 -29.01
C ASN A 242 -6.51 -2.96 -27.59
N ILE A 243 -5.39 -2.81 -26.91
CA ILE A 243 -5.30 -2.24 -25.57
C ILE A 243 -4.79 -0.81 -25.70
N ARG A 244 -5.50 0.13 -25.08
CA ARG A 244 -5.02 1.47 -24.80
C ARG A 244 -4.71 1.56 -23.31
N VAL A 245 -3.52 2.04 -23.00
CA VAL A 245 -3.07 2.35 -21.64
C VAL A 245 -2.81 3.84 -21.59
N ASP A 246 -3.39 4.52 -20.61
CA ASP A 246 -3.12 5.94 -20.41
C ASP A 246 -1.69 6.15 -19.87
N SER A 247 -1.13 7.32 -20.14
CA SER A 247 0.28 7.65 -19.88
C SER A 247 0.74 7.34 -18.45
N THR A 248 -0.13 7.54 -17.45
CA THR A 248 0.14 7.22 -16.03
C THR A 248 0.51 5.76 -15.79
N PHE A 249 0.00 4.82 -16.59
CA PHE A 249 0.22 3.39 -16.43
C PHE A 249 1.12 2.79 -17.51
N ASN A 250 1.58 3.56 -18.50
CA ASN A 250 2.28 3.02 -19.67
C ASN A 250 3.56 2.24 -19.30
N ASN A 251 4.39 2.79 -18.40
CA ASN A 251 5.61 2.12 -17.92
C ASN A 251 5.34 0.93 -16.99
N LEU A 252 4.13 0.84 -16.45
CA LEU A 252 3.70 -0.20 -15.53
C LEU A 252 2.99 -1.34 -16.29
N ALA A 253 2.30 -1.04 -17.40
CA ALA A 253 1.41 -1.95 -18.12
C ALA A 253 2.10 -3.16 -18.77
N PHE A 254 3.31 -2.98 -19.30
CA PHE A 254 3.97 -3.98 -20.14
C PHE A 254 5.37 -4.37 -19.70
N ASN A 255 5.92 -3.74 -18.65
CA ASN A 255 7.19 -4.15 -18.07
C ASN A 255 6.94 -5.18 -16.97
N ARG A 256 7.59 -6.34 -17.11
CA ARG A 256 7.70 -7.40 -16.09
C ARG A 256 8.77 -7.04 -15.07
#